data_AF-A0A3A0CNC5-F1
#
_entry.id   AF-A0A3A0CNC5-F1
#
_cell.length_a   1.000
_cell.length_b   1.000
_cell.length_c   1.000
_cell.angle_alpha   90.00
_cell.angle_beta   90.00
_cell.angle_gamma   90.00
#
_symmetry.space_group_name_H-M   'P 1'
#
loop_
_entity.id
_entity.type
_entity.pdbx_description
1 polymer ?
#
loop_
_entity_poly.entity_id
_entity_poly.type
_entity_poly.pdbx_seq_one_letter_code
_entity_poly.pdbx_strand_id
1 'polypeptide(L)'
;MITLMLVTAGAAAAGRGPTLARWGTDGVTSMNAIAAICLVSALVAMIPLAITALRWPAHIGQAALGGTALRLLLTMAGAGIYQTLFDPQMGSFLFWAVVFYCLLLAVETGFGVVLVNRYYRPTSARRETAA
;
A
#
# COMPACT_ATOMS: atom_id res chain seq x y z
N MET A 1 -7.85 1.57 -5.84
CA MET A 1 -6.82 1.24 -6.86
C MET A 1 -6.21 2.49 -7.48
N ILE A 2 -7.00 3.40 -8.09
CA ILE A 2 -6.49 4.65 -8.69
C ILE A 2 -5.69 5.50 -7.68
N THR A 3 -6.18 5.64 -6.44
CA THR A 3 -5.47 6.39 -5.39
C THR A 3 -4.07 5.84 -5.11
N LEU A 4 -3.90 4.51 -5.04
CA LEU A 4 -2.59 3.89 -4.80
C LEU A 4 -1.63 4.19 -5.95
N MET A 5 -2.11 4.12 -7.20
CA MET A 5 -1.30 4.44 -8.38
C MET A 5 -0.88 5.91 -8.40
N LEU A 6 -1.81 6.84 -8.18
CA LEU A 6 -1.51 8.28 -8.15
C LEU A 6 -0.52 8.63 -7.05
N VAL A 7 -0.69 8.02 -5.88
CA VAL A 7 0.15 8.24 -4.73
C VAL A 7 1.57 7.71 -4.95
N THR A 8 1.72 6.49 -5.49
CA THR A 8 3.03 5.95 -5.86
C THR A 8 3.70 6.78 -6.95
N ALA A 9 2.95 7.14 -8.00
CA ALA A 9 3.48 7.96 -9.10
C ALA A 9 3.89 9.36 -8.62
N GLY A 10 3.09 9.99 -7.77
CA GLY A 10 3.38 11.29 -7.18
C GLY A 10 4.62 11.26 -6.28
N ALA A 11 4.73 10.26 -5.41
CA ALA A 11 5.91 10.08 -4.56
C ALA A 11 7.18 9.77 -5.37
N ALA A 12 7.08 8.93 -6.41
CA ALA A 12 8.20 8.66 -7.32
C ALA A 12 8.62 9.91 -8.11
N ALA A 13 7.66 10.70 -8.59
CA ALA A 13 7.93 11.95 -9.30
C ALA A 13 8.60 13.00 -8.39
N ALA A 14 8.06 13.21 -7.19
CA ALA A 14 8.62 14.12 -6.19
C ALA A 14 10.01 13.67 -5.70
N GLY A 15 10.20 12.35 -5.56
CA GLY A 15 11.43 11.71 -5.13
C GLY A 15 12.56 11.69 -6.16
N ARG A 16 12.24 11.89 -7.45
CA ARG A 16 13.20 11.71 -8.54
C ARG A 16 14.37 12.68 -8.46
N GLY A 17 14.10 13.96 -8.23
CA GLY A 17 15.12 15.00 -8.09
C GLY A 17 16.13 14.73 -6.97
N PRO A 18 15.70 14.58 -5.70
CA PRO A 18 16.61 14.31 -4.60
C PRO A 18 17.34 12.97 -4.73
N THR A 19 16.69 11.95 -5.33
CA THR A 19 17.31 10.64 -5.55
C THR A 19 18.41 10.71 -6.59
N LEU A 20 18.17 11.42 -7.70
CA LEU A 20 19.16 11.64 -8.74
C LEU A 20 20.37 12.41 -8.21
N ALA A 21 20.13 13.45 -7.39
CA ALA A 21 21.21 14.25 -6.81
C ALA A 21 22.08 13.47 -5.81
N ARG A 22 21.50 12.53 -5.06
CA ARG A 22 22.20 11.81 -3.99
C ARG A 22 22.80 10.47 -4.42
N TRP A 23 22.11 9.72 -5.28
CA TRP A 23 22.49 8.35 -5.66
C TRP A 23 22.63 8.16 -7.17
N GLY A 24 22.38 9.19 -7.98
CA GLY A 24 22.52 9.11 -9.43
C GLY A 24 21.41 8.31 -10.12
N THR A 25 21.67 7.88 -11.34
CA THR A 25 20.71 7.16 -12.19
C THR A 25 20.35 5.80 -11.63
N ASP A 26 21.30 5.11 -11.02
CA ASP A 26 21.12 3.78 -10.42
C ASP A 26 20.23 3.84 -9.17
N GLY A 27 20.28 4.97 -8.46
CA GLY A 27 19.38 5.27 -7.37
C GLY A 27 17.93 5.42 -7.84
N VAL A 28 17.71 6.05 -8.99
CA VAL A 28 16.38 6.27 -9.59
C VAL A 28 15.80 4.99 -10.17
N THR A 29 16.61 4.14 -10.81
CA THR A 29 16.16 2.82 -11.29
C THR A 29 15.74 1.94 -10.12
N SER A 30 16.54 1.90 -9.06
CA SER A 30 16.22 1.18 -7.82
C SER A 30 14.95 1.71 -7.14
N MET A 31 14.75 3.03 -7.10
CA MET A 31 13.52 3.67 -6.60
C MET A 31 12.29 3.24 -7.41
N ASN A 32 12.36 3.24 -8.74
CA ASN A 32 11.24 2.85 -9.59
C ASN A 32 10.92 1.35 -9.45
N ALA A 33 11.94 0.50 -9.34
CA ALA A 33 11.76 -0.92 -9.14
C ALA A 33 11.03 -1.22 -7.83
N ILE A 34 11.48 -0.63 -6.71
CA ILE A 34 10.81 -0.86 -5.42
C ILE A 34 9.42 -0.24 -5.37
N ALA A 35 9.20 0.92 -6.01
CA ALA A 35 7.89 1.51 -6.17
C ALA A 35 6.91 0.55 -6.86
N ALA A 36 7.36 -0.11 -7.93
CA ALA A 36 6.56 -1.10 -8.65
C ALA A 36 6.25 -2.33 -7.78
N ILE A 37 7.24 -2.88 -7.08
CA ILE A 37 7.06 -4.04 -6.19
C ILE A 37 6.06 -3.71 -5.06
N CYS A 38 6.22 -2.55 -4.42
CA CYS A 38 5.30 -2.08 -3.38
C CYS A 38 3.88 -1.84 -3.92
N LEU A 39 3.75 -1.30 -5.13
CA LEU A 39 2.45 -1.08 -5.75
C LEU A 39 1.74 -2.40 -6.08
N VAL A 40 2.43 -3.34 -6.72
CA VAL A 40 1.87 -4.65 -7.09
C VAL A 40 1.44 -5.41 -5.84
N SER A 41 2.30 -5.47 -4.82
CA SER A 41 1.95 -6.13 -3.55
C SER A 41 0.75 -5.48 -2.86
N ALA A 42 0.65 -4.14 -2.84
CA ALA A 42 -0.52 -3.44 -2.29
C ALA A 42 -1.80 -3.70 -3.10
N LEU A 43 -1.73 -3.78 -4.43
CA LEU A 43 -2.87 -4.11 -5.28
C LEU A 43 -3.38 -5.54 -5.02
N VAL A 44 -2.47 -6.50 -4.88
CA VAL A 44 -2.81 -7.90 -4.57
C VAL A 44 -3.42 -8.01 -3.17
N ALA A 45 -2.87 -7.33 -2.17
CA ALA A 45 -3.37 -7.33 -0.80
C ALA A 45 -4.78 -6.72 -0.65
N MET A 46 -5.14 -5.78 -1.54
CA MET A 46 -6.48 -5.18 -1.57
C MET A 46 -7.57 -6.12 -2.10
N ILE A 47 -7.22 -7.18 -2.85
CA ILE A 47 -8.21 -8.11 -3.43
C ILE A 47 -8.99 -8.87 -2.33
N PRO A 48 -8.34 -9.54 -1.36
CA PRO A 48 -9.04 -10.18 -0.24
C PRO A 48 -9.91 -9.20 0.55
N LEU A 49 -9.43 -7.97 0.79
CA LEU A 49 -10.17 -6.94 1.50
C LEU A 49 -11.46 -6.54 0.75
N ALA A 50 -11.38 -6.34 -0.57
CA ALA A 50 -12.54 -6.01 -1.38
C ALA A 50 -13.58 -7.15 -1.40
N ILE A 51 -13.11 -8.40 -1.53
CA ILE A 51 -14.00 -9.58 -1.53
C ILE A 51 -14.70 -9.75 -0.18
N THR A 52 -13.95 -9.64 0.91
CA THR A 52 -14.51 -9.79 2.27
C THR A 52 -15.45 -8.65 2.64
N ALA A 53 -15.14 -7.41 2.24
CA ALA A 53 -16.05 -6.28 2.43
C ALA A 53 -17.40 -6.49 1.70
N LEU A 54 -17.40 -7.12 0.52
CA LEU A 54 -18.61 -7.41 -0.26
C LEU A 54 -19.41 -8.59 0.30
N ARG A 55 -18.72 -9.66 0.74
CA ARG A 55 -19.35 -10.95 1.05
C ARG A 55 -19.54 -11.21 2.54
N TRP A 56 -18.61 -10.77 3.38
CA TRP A 56 -18.57 -11.03 4.83
C TRP A 56 -18.06 -9.82 5.64
N PRO A 57 -18.86 -8.75 5.75
CA PRO A 57 -18.42 -7.50 6.37
C PRO A 57 -18.06 -7.62 7.87
N ALA A 58 -18.58 -8.64 8.56
CA ALA A 58 -18.21 -8.94 9.95
C ALA A 58 -16.71 -9.27 10.13
N HIS A 59 -16.02 -9.68 9.07
CA HIS A 59 -14.60 -10.07 9.10
C HIS A 59 -13.66 -9.03 8.50
N ILE A 60 -14.12 -7.80 8.23
CA ILE A 60 -13.29 -6.73 7.62
C ILE A 60 -12.00 -6.48 8.42
N GLY A 61 -12.06 -6.52 9.76
CA GLY A 61 -10.87 -6.34 10.60
C GLY A 61 -9.81 -7.44 10.41
N GLN A 62 -10.23 -8.71 10.32
CA GLN A 62 -9.31 -9.82 10.06
C GLN A 62 -8.78 -9.81 8.63
N ALA A 63 -9.62 -9.44 7.66
CA ALA A 63 -9.21 -9.30 6.28
C ALA A 63 -8.19 -8.17 6.08
N ALA A 64 -8.32 -7.06 6.82
CA ALA A 64 -7.34 -5.98 6.80
C ALA A 64 -5.98 -6.45 7.35
N LEU A 65 -5.98 -7.17 8.48
CA LEU A 65 -4.75 -7.70 9.07
C LEU A 65 -4.11 -8.75 8.13
N GLY A 66 -4.91 -9.66 7.58
CA GLY A 66 -4.46 -10.63 6.57
C GLY A 66 -3.90 -9.98 5.31
N GLY A 67 -4.53 -8.90 4.83
CA GLY A 67 -4.04 -8.09 3.71
C GLY A 67 -2.66 -7.49 3.98
N THR A 68 -2.47 -6.89 5.16
CA THR A 68 -1.16 -6.34 5.54
C THR A 68 -0.07 -7.41 5.66
N ALA A 69 -0.39 -8.59 6.20
CA ALA A 69 0.55 -9.70 6.29
C ALA A 69 0.92 -10.23 4.90
N LEU A 70 -0.07 -10.45 4.02
CA LEU A 70 0.15 -10.87 2.64
C LEU A 70 1.02 -9.85 1.91
N ARG A 71 0.75 -8.56 2.10
CA ARG A 71 1.53 -7.48 1.51
C ARG A 71 2.99 -7.54 1.95
N LEU A 72 3.26 -7.66 3.25
CA LEU A 72 4.62 -7.78 3.77
C LEU A 72 5.36 -8.94 3.12
N LEU A 73 4.73 -10.12 3.07
CA LEU A 73 5.32 -11.30 2.45
C LEU A 73 5.63 -11.08 0.96
N LEU A 74 4.71 -10.49 0.21
CA LEU A 74 4.90 -10.20 -1.21
C LEU A 74 5.97 -9.13 -1.44
N THR A 75 6.00 -8.07 -0.63
CA THR A 75 7.01 -7.02 -0.73
C THR A 75 8.40 -7.59 -0.37
N MET A 76 8.51 -8.38 0.69
CA MET A 76 9.78 -9.03 1.07
C MET A 76 10.26 -10.01 0.01
N ALA A 77 9.39 -10.87 -0.51
CA ALA A 77 9.73 -11.83 -1.56
C ALA A 77 10.15 -11.11 -2.85
N GLY A 78 9.36 -10.11 -3.29
CA GLY A 78 9.66 -9.34 -4.50
C GLY A 78 10.95 -8.53 -4.37
N ALA A 79 11.16 -7.87 -3.24
CA ALA A 79 12.38 -7.13 -2.96
C ALA A 79 13.61 -8.06 -2.90
N GLY A 80 13.48 -9.21 -2.24
CA GLY A 80 14.54 -10.22 -2.15
C GLY A 80 14.93 -10.80 -3.51
N ILE A 81 13.94 -11.19 -4.33
CA ILE A 81 14.18 -11.68 -5.69
C ILE A 81 14.88 -10.60 -6.53
N TYR A 82 14.38 -9.37 -6.49
CA TYR A 82 14.97 -8.27 -7.25
C TYR A 82 16.42 -7.98 -6.80
N GLN A 83 16.67 -8.01 -5.50
CA GLN A 83 18.01 -7.85 -4.94
C GLN A 83 18.98 -8.94 -5.43
N THR A 84 18.55 -10.20 -5.46
CA THR A 84 19.40 -11.32 -5.92
C THR A 84 19.69 -11.33 -7.42
N LEU A 85 18.83 -10.70 -8.24
CA LEU A 85 18.94 -10.77 -9.70
C LEU A 85 19.61 -9.54 -10.31
N PHE A 86 19.49 -8.37 -9.68
CA PHE A 86 19.86 -7.09 -10.31
C PHE A 86 20.86 -6.26 -9.49
N ASP A 87 21.31 -6.74 -8.32
CA ASP A 87 22.24 -6.05 -7.41
C ASP A 87 22.01 -4.52 -7.33
N PRO A 88 20.80 -4.08 -6.92
CA PRO A 88 20.44 -2.68 -6.96
C PRO A 88 21.19 -1.86 -5.91
N GLN A 89 21.13 -0.54 -6.04
CA GLN A 89 21.80 0.37 -5.12
C GLN A 89 21.08 0.39 -3.76
N MET A 90 21.59 -0.40 -2.81
CA MET A 90 20.91 -0.69 -1.54
C MET A 90 20.46 0.53 -0.75
N GLY A 91 21.25 1.60 -0.75
CA GLY A 91 20.95 2.82 -0.02
C GLY A 91 19.64 3.49 -0.46
N SER A 92 19.43 3.65 -1.77
CA SER A 92 18.18 4.22 -2.28
C SER A 92 17.04 3.21 -2.21
N PHE A 93 17.35 1.94 -2.49
CA PHE A 93 16.36 0.86 -2.53
C PHE A 93 15.66 0.69 -1.18
N LEU A 94 16.42 0.58 -0.09
CA LEU A 94 15.86 0.42 1.27
C LEU A 94 15.15 1.68 1.75
N PHE A 95 15.71 2.86 1.48
CA PHE A 95 15.07 4.13 1.85
C PHE A 95 13.70 4.26 1.20
N TRP A 96 13.63 4.06 -0.12
CA TRP A 96 12.38 4.14 -0.86
C TRP A 96 11.43 2.97 -0.55
N ALA A 97 11.95 1.79 -0.23
CA ALA A 97 11.13 0.67 0.27
C ALA A 97 10.31 1.12 1.48
N VAL A 98 10.97 1.72 2.48
CA VAL A 98 10.29 2.20 3.69
C VAL A 98 9.29 3.30 3.36
N VAL A 99 9.70 4.30 2.57
CA VAL A 99 8.83 5.42 2.18
C VAL A 99 7.57 4.93 1.46
N PHE A 100 7.71 4.16 0.38
CA PHE A 100 6.56 3.65 -0.38
C PHE A 100 5.72 2.70 0.45
N TYR A 101 6.35 1.83 1.25
CA TYR A 101 5.63 0.91 2.12
C TYR A 101 4.75 1.66 3.12
N CYS A 102 5.30 2.59 3.89
CA CYS A 102 4.56 3.39 4.87
C CYS A 102 3.45 4.20 4.22
N LEU A 103 3.74 4.83 3.07
CA LEU A 103 2.82 5.72 2.41
C LEU A 103 1.62 4.94 1.84
N LEU A 104 1.86 3.83 1.16
CA LEU A 104 0.79 2.94 0.70
C LEU A 104 0.05 2.26 1.85
N LEU A 105 0.72 1.95 2.97
CA LEU A 105 0.07 1.40 4.16
C LEU A 105 -0.89 2.41 4.79
N ALA A 106 -0.51 3.70 4.86
CA ALA A 106 -1.39 4.75 5.34
C ALA A 106 -2.65 4.90 4.48
N VAL A 107 -2.52 4.84 3.15
CA VAL A 107 -3.66 4.87 2.22
C VAL A 107 -4.58 3.67 2.45
N GLU A 108 -4.01 2.46 2.51
CA GLU A 108 -4.77 1.22 2.72
C GLU A 108 -5.49 1.20 4.09
N THR A 109 -4.81 1.64 5.14
CA THR A 109 -5.40 1.78 6.48
C THR A 109 -6.54 2.79 6.49
N GLY A 110 -6.38 3.93 5.82
CA GLY A 110 -7.43 4.93 5.65
C GLY A 110 -8.67 4.36 4.95
N PHE A 111 -8.48 3.57 3.89
CA PHE A 111 -9.58 2.84 3.23
C PHE A 111 -10.28 1.86 4.18
N GLY A 112 -9.51 1.07 4.95
CA GLY A 112 -10.05 0.14 5.94
C GLY A 112 -10.92 0.85 6.98
N VAL A 113 -10.44 1.96 7.54
CA VAL A 113 -11.18 2.77 8.52
C VAL A 113 -12.47 3.34 7.92
N VAL A 114 -12.43 3.86 6.69
CA VAL A 114 -13.64 4.39 6.02
C VAL A 114 -14.67 3.30 5.77
N LEU A 115 -14.24 2.10 5.36
CA LEU A 115 -15.11 0.93 5.16
C LEU A 115 -15.76 0.48 6.47
N VAL A 116 -14.98 0.35 7.54
CA VAL A 116 -15.48 -0.02 8.87
C VAL A 116 -16.45 1.05 9.39
N ASN A 117 -16.12 2.33 9.27
CA ASN A 117 -16.98 3.44 9.71
C ASN A 117 -18.30 3.49 8.92
N ARG A 118 -18.29 3.18 7.62
CA ARG A 118 -19.53 3.04 6.83
C ARG A 118 -20.39 1.87 7.29
N TYR A 119 -19.79 0.74 7.64
CA TYR A 119 -20.54 -0.44 8.05
C TYR A 119 -21.08 -0.34 9.48
N TYR A 120 -20.30 0.23 10.40
CA TYR A 120 -20.67 0.37 11.82
C TYR A 120 -21.40 1.67 12.16
N ARG A 121 -21.48 2.67 11.26
CA ARG A 121 -22.37 3.82 11.47
C ARG A 121 -23.82 3.31 11.50
N PRO A 122 -24.45 3.26 12.68
CA PRO A 122 -25.76 2.67 12.80
C PRO A 122 -26.79 3.63 12.23
N THR A 123 -27.88 3.02 11.80
CA THR A 123 -29.24 3.54 11.63
C THR A 123 -29.81 4.25 12.88
N SER A 124 -28.98 4.83 13.77
CA SER A 124 -29.40 5.56 14.96
C SER A 124 -30.14 6.86 14.63
N ALA A 125 -29.91 7.44 13.45
CA ALA A 125 -30.66 8.62 13.00
C ALA A 125 -32.13 8.34 12.59
N ARG A 126 -32.55 7.07 12.45
CA ARG A 126 -33.93 6.71 12.03
C ARG A 126 -34.86 6.32 13.18
N ARG A 127 -34.34 6.10 14.40
CA ARG A 127 -35.16 5.73 15.56
C ARG A 127 -35.58 6.92 16.42
N GLU A 128 -34.88 8.05 16.36
CA GLU A 128 -35.27 9.27 17.09
C GLU A 128 -36.34 10.12 16.38
N THR A 129 -36.63 9.85 15.10
CA THR A 129 -37.73 10.53 14.38
C THR A 129 -39.03 9.71 14.37
N ALA A 130 -39.06 8.56 15.05
CA ALA A 130 -40.21 7.67 15.13
C ALA A 130 -40.68 7.41 16.58
N ALA A 131 -40.16 8.17 17.55
CA ALA A 131 -40.62 8.22 18.94
C ALA A 131 -41.08 9.65 19.25
#